data_AF-A0AAE9FDT6-F1
#
_entry.id   AF-A0AAE9FDT6-F1
#
_cell.length_a   1.000
_cell.length_b   1.000
_cell.length_c   1.000
_cell.angle_alpha   90.00
_cell.angle_beta   90.00
_cell.angle_gamma   90.00
#
_symmetry.space_group_name_H-M   'P 1'
#
loop_
_entity.id
_entity.type
_entity.pdbx_description
1 polymer ?
#
loop_
_entity_poly.entity_id
_entity_poly.type
_entity_poly.pdbx_seq_one_letter_code
_entity_poly.pdbx_strand_id
1 'polypeptide(L)'
;MGSVEKLNSDLQAERQKLALYERNLRVAVESCKALKAEKENLANIIAGFACAEVKPGSTDIDELKQKIALLTKEFQSKESALVLARNSVLKENQELKKRVAEAESIPNSMSTKTGDSSFHLAELEQKLRKEMSMTRKYEQRLQQMENHMKNNSASDNKMELANKQLEAEREQFKKLYEDAHGRSIFLERKFASLQLDQKRDEAEVPKPSTHVEDDAKITKLEGQIMRLSQRCDDKENEISELTSAISALKEEKEQLLENLNHCEKKRSLSPVDEFWFRDGMIAEYEKFKKENSNALEFCCPALRDDVMLLIEKAVQENAKSDQVKQQQIQITNLERTIRVLNDKINCNDSFRVDIEEKLEKMNNDISQRDKEISRQKDEMNHMKESLRLEKSKRNELEEDVLRQRRCTQEEIESRDQEIEAFRKMLVTLRHEKMERSQNPRKISRHNRSSTYEEDPATRRRSRTYSQDDTTVPNDPDSKNVYYENQLTKKDFDIQELRKQLMDVEIRLRENESVSMSRQLESVARNEEMTEKVRVLEGKLQMLSSTNEIDYLRNIFTQFLHSMGSPTPASKSILKAMGSVLKVPMAEMKVIDKK
;
A
#
# COMPACT_ATOMS: atom_id res chain seq x y z
N MET A 1 20.53 36.19 13.09
CA MET A 1 19.33 35.96 13.93
C MET A 1 18.03 36.47 13.28
N GLY A 2 18.00 37.62 12.60
CA GLY A 2 16.74 38.17 12.03
C GLY A 2 16.01 37.36 10.94
N SER A 3 16.65 36.36 10.30
CA SER A 3 15.97 35.52 9.28
C SER A 3 15.09 34.43 9.88
N VAL A 4 15.40 33.95 11.08
CA VAL A 4 14.65 32.88 11.77
C VAL A 4 13.44 33.47 12.48
N GLU A 5 13.59 34.66 13.06
CA GLU A 5 12.49 35.42 13.69
C GLU A 5 11.43 35.83 12.66
N LYS A 6 11.85 36.23 11.46
CA LYS A 6 10.92 36.55 10.36
C LYS A 6 10.16 35.31 9.88
N LEU A 7 10.85 34.17 9.75
CA LEU A 7 10.21 32.91 9.36
C LEU A 7 9.18 32.43 10.40
N ASN A 8 9.50 32.55 11.69
CA ASN A 8 8.58 32.21 12.77
C ASN A 8 7.37 33.16 12.83
N SER A 9 7.58 34.45 12.58
CA SER A 9 6.49 35.42 12.48
C SER A 9 5.56 35.11 11.30
N ASP A 10 6.12 34.79 10.13
CA ASP A 10 5.34 34.45 8.93
C ASP A 10 4.57 33.12 9.13
N LEU A 11 5.19 32.12 9.78
CA LEU A 11 4.54 30.86 10.14
C LEU A 11 3.38 31.09 11.14
N GLN A 12 3.56 31.99 12.10
CA GLN A 12 2.52 32.33 13.08
C GLN A 12 1.34 33.07 12.44
N ALA A 13 1.61 33.96 11.48
CA ALA A 13 0.59 34.66 10.70
C ALA A 13 -0.24 33.67 9.83
N GLU A 14 0.42 32.70 9.18
CA GLU A 14 -0.28 31.68 8.40
C GLU A 14 -1.11 30.73 9.29
N ARG A 15 -0.63 30.38 10.49
CA ARG A 15 -1.43 29.63 11.48
C ARG A 15 -2.69 30.38 11.92
N GLN A 16 -2.60 31.68 12.14
CA GLN A 16 -3.77 32.51 12.49
C GLN A 16 -4.77 32.61 11.34
N LYS A 17 -4.27 32.73 10.10
CA LYS A 17 -5.10 32.74 8.89
C LYS A 17 -5.84 31.42 8.70
N LEU A 18 -5.18 30.29 8.93
CA LEU A 18 -5.78 28.96 8.87
C LEU A 18 -6.90 28.79 9.91
N ALA A 19 -6.67 29.24 11.15
CA ALA A 19 -7.68 29.19 12.21
C ALA A 19 -8.92 30.05 11.89
N LEU A 20 -8.73 31.19 11.22
CA LEU A 20 -9.84 32.03 10.75
C LEU A 20 -10.66 31.32 9.66
N TYR A 21 -10.00 30.66 8.71
CA TYR A 21 -10.67 29.88 7.67
C TYR A 21 -11.47 28.71 8.25
N GLU A 22 -10.92 27.97 9.21
CA GLU A 22 -11.64 26.89 9.87
C GLU A 22 -12.88 27.37 10.63
N ARG A 23 -12.80 28.55 11.25
CA ARG A 23 -13.93 29.17 11.94
C ARG A 23 -15.02 29.57 10.93
N ASN A 24 -14.64 30.20 9.83
CA ASN A 24 -15.57 30.60 8.78
C ASN A 24 -16.24 29.40 8.11
N LEU A 25 -15.49 28.31 7.89
CA LEU A 25 -16.03 27.07 7.34
C LEU A 25 -17.06 26.43 8.29
N ARG A 26 -16.80 26.43 9.60
CA ARG A 26 -17.75 25.96 10.61
C ARG A 26 -19.06 26.76 10.56
N VAL A 27 -18.97 28.09 10.53
CA VAL A 27 -20.14 28.97 10.43
C VAL A 27 -20.93 28.71 9.14
N ALA A 28 -20.25 28.52 8.01
CA ALA A 28 -20.90 28.18 6.74
C ALA A 28 -21.63 26.83 6.79
N VAL A 29 -21.02 25.81 7.40
CA VAL A 29 -21.65 24.48 7.59
C VAL A 29 -22.87 24.57 8.49
N GLU A 30 -22.81 25.34 9.58
CA GLU A 30 -23.95 25.58 10.47
C GLU A 30 -25.10 26.31 9.75
N SER A 31 -24.77 27.32 8.93
CA SER A 31 -25.76 28.02 8.10
C SER A 31 -26.44 27.10 7.09
N CYS A 32 -25.69 26.20 6.43
CA CYS A 32 -26.27 25.20 5.53
C CYS A 32 -27.18 24.19 6.26
N LYS A 33 -26.82 23.79 7.49
CA LYS A 33 -27.68 22.92 8.31
C LYS A 33 -28.98 23.62 8.69
N ALA A 34 -28.91 24.90 9.08
CA ALA A 34 -30.08 25.71 9.41
C ALA A 34 -31.02 25.85 8.20
N LEU A 35 -30.49 26.17 7.01
CA LEU A 35 -31.27 26.25 5.77
C LEU A 35 -31.91 24.92 5.38
N LYS A 36 -31.22 23.79 5.61
CA LYS A 36 -31.79 22.45 5.36
C LYS A 36 -32.96 22.15 6.29
N ALA A 37 -32.84 22.48 7.58
CA ALA A 37 -33.91 22.33 8.55
C ALA A 37 -35.12 23.22 8.23
N GLU A 38 -34.89 24.46 7.77
CA GLU A 38 -35.96 25.37 7.35
C GLU A 38 -36.69 24.85 6.09
N LYS A 39 -35.95 24.31 5.11
CA LYS A 39 -36.53 23.64 3.94
C LYS A 39 -37.42 22.46 4.33
N GLU A 40 -36.98 21.65 5.29
CA GLU A 40 -37.72 20.49 5.78
C GLU A 40 -38.99 20.90 6.54
N ASN A 41 -38.91 21.95 7.37
CA ASN A 41 -40.08 22.55 8.01
C ASN A 41 -41.10 23.10 7.01
N LEU A 42 -40.66 23.81 5.97
CA LEU A 42 -41.56 24.32 4.93
C LEU A 42 -42.21 23.18 4.12
N ALA A 43 -41.47 22.10 3.83
CA ALA A 43 -42.01 20.91 3.19
C ALA A 43 -43.08 20.24 4.06
N ASN A 44 -42.87 20.17 5.37
CA ASN A 44 -43.85 19.63 6.33
C ASN A 44 -45.10 20.51 6.44
N ILE A 45 -44.95 21.84 6.41
CA ILE A 45 -46.08 22.78 6.38
C ILE A 45 -46.90 22.60 5.09
N ILE A 46 -46.26 22.45 3.93
CA ILE A 46 -46.94 22.20 2.65
C ILE A 46 -47.66 20.85 2.66
N ALA A 47 -47.04 19.80 3.20
CA ALA A 47 -47.70 18.51 3.40
C ALA A 47 -48.92 18.62 4.32
N GLY A 48 -48.84 19.47 5.36
CA GLY A 48 -49.97 19.82 6.23
C GLY A 48 -51.11 20.53 5.49
N PHE A 49 -50.79 21.45 4.58
CA PHE A 49 -51.80 22.11 3.73
C PHE A 49 -52.41 21.19 2.67
N ALA A 50 -51.67 20.20 2.16
CA ALA A 50 -52.20 19.19 1.24
C ALA A 50 -53.23 18.24 1.90
N CYS A 51 -53.20 18.12 3.22
CA CYS A 51 -54.14 17.32 4.01
C CYS A 51 -55.35 18.10 4.54
N ALA A 52 -55.37 19.44 4.41
CA ALA A 52 -56.49 20.27 4.82
C ALA A 52 -57.34 20.64 3.59
N GLU A 53 -58.61 20.21 3.57
CA GLU A 53 -59.58 20.62 2.54
C GLU A 53 -59.79 22.14 2.58
N VAL A 54 -59.07 22.87 1.73
CA VAL A 54 -59.30 24.31 1.50
C VAL A 54 -59.86 24.52 0.10
N LYS A 55 -60.98 25.26 0.05
CA LYS A 55 -61.77 25.56 -1.15
C LYS A 55 -60.91 26.14 -2.29
N PRO A 56 -61.20 25.77 -3.56
CA PRO A 56 -60.47 26.26 -4.71
C PRO A 56 -60.86 27.71 -5.01
N GLY A 57 -59.90 28.63 -4.88
CA GLY A 57 -60.12 30.02 -5.27
C GLY A 57 -59.08 31.06 -4.84
N SER A 58 -58.07 30.75 -4.02
CA SER A 58 -57.05 31.76 -3.68
C SER A 58 -55.86 31.71 -4.64
N THR A 59 -55.50 32.89 -5.14
CA THR A 59 -54.28 33.25 -5.86
C THR A 59 -52.97 32.84 -5.15
N ASP A 60 -53.04 32.33 -3.92
CA ASP A 60 -51.87 31.97 -3.11
C ASP A 60 -51.15 30.70 -3.56
N ILE A 61 -51.85 29.71 -4.13
CA ILE A 61 -51.23 28.40 -4.43
C ILE A 61 -50.24 28.52 -5.60
N ASP A 62 -50.59 29.28 -6.63
CA ASP A 62 -49.70 29.46 -7.78
C ASP A 62 -48.55 30.44 -7.46
N GLU A 63 -48.78 31.44 -6.61
CA GLU A 63 -47.70 32.27 -6.04
C GLU A 63 -46.74 31.42 -5.18
N LEU A 64 -47.26 30.52 -4.35
CA LEU A 64 -46.44 29.58 -3.57
C LEU A 64 -45.63 28.65 -4.47
N LYS A 65 -46.22 28.09 -5.52
CA LYS A 65 -45.49 27.27 -6.50
C LYS A 65 -44.39 28.05 -7.22
N GLN A 66 -44.67 29.30 -7.62
CA GLN A 66 -43.70 30.16 -8.28
C GLN A 66 -42.54 30.54 -7.32
N LYS A 67 -42.85 30.79 -6.05
CA LYS A 67 -41.86 31.06 -5.00
C LYS A 67 -40.99 29.83 -4.70
N ILE A 68 -41.58 28.63 -4.69
CA ILE A 68 -40.85 27.35 -4.56
C ILE A 68 -39.92 27.11 -5.76
N ALA A 69 -40.39 27.41 -6.97
CA ALA A 69 -39.57 27.26 -8.18
C ALA A 69 -38.36 28.22 -8.15
N LEU A 70 -38.56 29.47 -7.73
CA LEU A 70 -37.48 30.44 -7.56
C LEU A 70 -36.50 30.01 -6.47
N LEU A 71 -36.99 29.57 -5.31
CA LEU A 71 -36.14 29.07 -4.21
C LEU A 71 -35.36 27.82 -4.61
N THR A 72 -35.94 26.94 -5.42
CA THR A 72 -35.28 25.72 -5.90
C THR A 72 -34.16 26.07 -6.88
N LYS A 73 -34.41 27.01 -7.80
CA LYS A 73 -33.39 27.51 -8.73
C LYS A 73 -32.24 28.21 -7.98
N GLU A 74 -32.57 29.01 -6.97
CA GLU A 74 -31.57 29.70 -6.15
C GLU A 74 -30.76 28.70 -5.30
N PHE A 75 -31.41 27.68 -4.74
CA PHE A 75 -30.76 26.59 -4.00
C PHE A 75 -29.79 25.82 -4.90
N GLN A 76 -30.21 25.41 -6.09
CA GLN A 76 -29.35 24.70 -7.06
C GLN A 76 -28.16 25.56 -7.52
N SER A 77 -28.37 26.86 -7.71
CA SER A 77 -27.30 27.80 -8.04
C SER A 77 -26.29 27.93 -6.90
N LYS A 78 -26.76 28.06 -5.65
CA LYS A 78 -25.89 28.15 -4.47
C LYS A 78 -25.18 26.83 -4.20
N GLU A 79 -25.84 25.69 -4.38
CA GLU A 79 -25.27 24.36 -4.25
C GLU A 79 -24.15 24.14 -5.29
N SER A 80 -24.39 24.53 -6.54
CA SER A 80 -23.37 24.46 -7.60
C SER A 80 -22.15 25.34 -7.28
N ALA A 81 -22.38 26.57 -6.80
CA ALA A 81 -21.31 27.46 -6.36
C ALA A 81 -20.53 26.88 -5.17
N LEU A 82 -21.21 26.22 -4.23
CA LEU A 82 -20.60 25.55 -3.07
C LEU A 82 -19.75 24.36 -3.48
N VAL A 83 -20.22 23.55 -4.45
CA VAL A 83 -19.45 22.42 -4.99
C VAL A 83 -18.20 22.91 -5.72
N LEU A 84 -18.31 23.98 -6.51
CA LEU A 84 -17.16 24.59 -7.17
C LEU A 84 -16.15 25.17 -6.17
N ALA A 85 -16.63 25.88 -5.15
CA ALA A 85 -15.78 26.40 -4.07
C ALA A 85 -15.11 25.26 -3.28
N ARG A 86 -15.85 24.19 -2.95
CA ARG A 86 -15.32 22.99 -2.29
C ARG A 86 -14.21 22.34 -3.12
N ASN A 87 -14.42 22.20 -4.42
CA ASN A 87 -13.42 21.60 -5.33
C ASN A 87 -12.19 22.50 -5.47
N SER A 88 -12.37 23.82 -5.53
CA SER A 88 -11.27 24.78 -5.53
C SER A 88 -10.46 24.70 -4.23
N VAL A 89 -11.12 24.67 -3.07
CA VAL A 89 -10.48 24.53 -1.77
C VAL A 89 -9.80 23.17 -1.64
N LEU A 90 -10.41 22.07 -2.10
CA LEU A 90 -9.76 20.75 -2.10
C LEU A 90 -8.49 20.74 -2.92
N LYS A 91 -8.50 21.39 -4.10
CA LYS A 91 -7.33 21.52 -4.97
C LYS A 91 -6.24 22.36 -4.30
N GLU A 92 -6.60 23.50 -3.71
CA GLU A 92 -5.67 24.35 -2.95
C GLU A 92 -5.13 23.61 -1.71
N ASN A 93 -5.95 22.82 -1.03
CA ASN A 93 -5.55 22.01 0.13
C ASN A 93 -4.62 20.86 -0.28
N GLN A 94 -4.82 20.26 -1.46
CA GLN A 94 -3.88 19.30 -2.04
C GLN A 94 -2.55 19.97 -2.40
N GLU A 95 -2.60 21.18 -2.95
CA GLU A 95 -1.40 21.95 -3.29
C GLU A 95 -0.66 22.45 -2.04
N LEU A 96 -1.38 22.85 -0.99
CA LEU A 96 -0.82 23.16 0.33
C LEU A 96 -0.27 21.92 1.01
N LYS A 97 -0.94 20.77 0.94
CA LYS A 97 -0.36 19.49 1.42
C LYS A 97 0.90 19.12 0.66
N LYS A 98 0.95 19.40 -0.65
CA LYS A 98 2.15 19.18 -1.45
C LYS A 98 3.27 20.14 -1.04
N ARG A 99 2.98 21.44 -0.84
CA ARG A 99 3.94 22.43 -0.34
C ARG A 99 4.37 22.18 1.11
N VAL A 100 3.47 21.68 1.96
CA VAL A 100 3.76 21.24 3.33
C VAL A 100 4.60 19.97 3.29
N ALA A 101 4.31 18.98 2.43
CA ALA A 101 5.17 17.82 2.25
C ALA A 101 6.55 18.20 1.67
N GLU A 102 6.60 19.19 0.77
CA GLU A 102 7.85 19.75 0.25
C GLU A 102 8.60 20.57 1.33
N ALA A 103 7.90 21.25 2.24
CA ALA A 103 8.48 21.97 3.37
C ALA A 103 8.84 21.06 4.56
N GLU A 104 8.13 19.95 4.76
CA GLU A 104 8.44 18.86 5.68
C GLU A 104 9.58 17.99 5.12
N SER A 105 9.79 17.99 3.80
CA SER A 105 11.02 17.47 3.15
C SER A 105 12.24 18.39 3.32
N ILE A 106 12.06 19.56 3.94
CA ILE A 106 13.14 20.39 4.50
C ILE A 106 13.20 20.04 6.00
N PRO A 107 14.17 19.24 6.47
CA PRO A 107 14.17 18.80 7.87
C PRO A 107 14.61 19.96 8.77
N ASN A 108 13.67 20.46 9.57
CA ASN A 108 13.95 21.06 10.87
C ASN A 108 13.34 20.13 11.93
N SER A 109 14.14 19.71 12.91
CA SER A 109 13.86 18.78 14.02
C SER A 109 13.89 17.29 13.64
N MET A 110 14.90 16.55 14.09
CA MET A 110 15.02 15.98 15.45
C MET A 110 13.88 15.01 15.79
N SER A 111 14.26 13.79 16.14
CA SER A 111 13.45 12.69 16.69
C SER A 111 12.97 11.62 15.69
N THR A 112 13.76 10.55 15.66
CA THR A 112 13.33 9.15 15.48
C THR A 112 12.76 8.74 14.13
N LYS A 113 13.63 8.40 13.19
CA LYS A 113 13.50 7.26 12.24
C LYS A 113 14.78 7.12 11.42
N THR A 114 15.74 6.38 11.97
CA THR A 114 17.04 6.06 11.36
C THR A 114 16.97 5.15 10.13
N GLY A 115 15.77 4.79 9.66
CA GLY A 115 15.59 3.97 8.45
C GLY A 115 15.57 4.75 7.13
N ASP A 116 15.00 5.96 7.12
CA ASP A 116 14.74 6.71 5.87
C ASP A 116 15.89 7.64 5.46
N SER A 117 16.76 8.04 6.40
CA SER A 117 17.91 8.93 6.15
C SER A 117 18.95 8.32 5.19
N SER A 118 19.22 7.01 5.31
CA SER A 118 20.18 6.29 4.46
C SER A 118 19.68 6.17 3.02
N PHE A 119 18.38 5.93 2.84
CA PHE A 119 17.76 5.84 1.51
C PHE A 119 17.76 7.19 0.80
N HIS A 120 17.43 8.27 1.50
CA HIS A 120 17.45 9.62 0.93
C HIS A 120 18.87 10.10 0.60
N LEU A 121 19.89 9.73 1.38
CA LEU A 121 21.28 10.02 1.07
C LEU A 121 21.74 9.28 -0.19
N ALA A 122 21.40 7.99 -0.32
CA ALA A 122 21.72 7.17 -1.48
C ALA A 122 21.01 7.65 -2.76
N GLU A 123 19.75 8.07 -2.64
CA GLU A 123 18.99 8.64 -3.76
C GLU A 123 19.57 10.00 -4.20
N LEU A 124 20.00 10.84 -3.25
CA LEU A 124 20.66 12.11 -3.54
C LEU A 124 22.04 11.90 -4.19
N GLU A 125 22.81 10.93 -3.71
CA GLU A 125 24.10 10.55 -4.29
C GLU A 125 23.93 10.06 -5.73
N GLN A 126 22.91 9.24 -6.00
CA GLN A 126 22.63 8.76 -7.34
C GLN A 126 22.22 9.91 -8.28
N LYS A 127 21.40 10.86 -7.80
CA LYS A 127 21.02 12.06 -8.57
C LYS A 127 22.23 12.94 -8.86
N LEU A 128 23.11 13.17 -7.88
CA LEU A 128 24.36 13.91 -8.06
C LEU A 128 25.28 13.24 -9.09
N ARG A 129 25.45 11.92 -9.03
CA ARG A 129 26.25 11.17 -10.02
C ARG A 129 25.68 11.29 -11.44
N LYS A 130 24.35 11.27 -11.60
CA LYS A 130 23.70 11.45 -12.90
C LYS A 130 23.90 12.87 -13.46
N GLU A 131 23.70 13.90 -12.64
CA GLU A 131 23.91 15.30 -13.06
C GLU A 131 25.39 15.60 -13.37
N MET A 132 26.33 15.09 -12.58
CA MET A 132 27.78 15.19 -12.86
C MET A 132 28.15 14.52 -14.19
N SER A 133 27.54 13.37 -14.49
CA SER A 133 27.74 12.68 -15.78
C SER A 133 27.20 13.50 -16.95
N MET A 134 26.01 14.09 -16.80
CA MET A 134 25.42 14.96 -17.83
C MET A 134 26.25 16.23 -18.05
N THR A 135 26.74 16.85 -16.98
CA THR A 135 27.62 18.01 -17.03
C THR A 135 28.90 17.71 -17.82
N ARG A 136 29.57 16.57 -17.53
CA ARG A 136 30.76 16.12 -18.28
C ARG A 136 30.47 15.85 -19.76
N LYS A 137 29.30 15.30 -20.09
CA LYS A 137 28.89 15.07 -21.49
C LYS A 137 28.69 16.37 -22.24
N TYR A 138 28.02 17.35 -21.64
CA TYR A 138 27.84 18.66 -22.26
C TYR A 138 29.16 19.41 -22.40
N GLU A 139 30.04 19.32 -21.41
CA GLU A 139 31.40 19.88 -21.46
C GLU A 139 32.23 19.28 -22.61
N GLN A 140 32.24 17.95 -22.74
CA GLN A 140 32.91 17.27 -23.86
C GLN A 140 32.34 17.69 -25.21
N ARG A 141 31.02 17.83 -25.32
CA ARG A 141 30.37 18.26 -26.57
C ARG A 141 30.70 19.72 -26.91
N LEU A 142 30.76 20.60 -25.92
CA LEU A 142 31.21 21.98 -26.08
C LEU A 142 32.66 22.05 -26.55
N GLN A 143 33.56 21.28 -25.95
CA GLN A 143 34.97 21.21 -26.37
C GLN A 143 35.13 20.67 -27.80
N GLN A 144 34.35 19.65 -28.19
CA GLN A 144 34.34 19.15 -29.57
C GLN A 144 33.91 20.24 -30.57
N MET A 145 32.85 20.98 -30.27
CA MET A 145 32.38 22.07 -31.14
C MET A 145 33.38 23.22 -31.19
N GLU A 146 34.02 23.56 -30.07
CA GLU A 146 35.06 24.60 -30.03
C GLU A 146 36.30 24.22 -30.84
N ASN A 147 36.69 22.94 -30.84
CA ASN A 147 37.76 22.42 -31.68
C ASN A 147 37.37 22.42 -33.17
N HIS A 148 36.11 22.07 -33.50
CA HIS A 148 35.61 22.17 -34.88
C HIS A 148 35.60 23.60 -35.41
N MET A 149 35.23 24.58 -34.58
CA MET A 149 35.28 26.01 -34.93
C MET A 149 36.72 26.50 -35.15
N LYS A 150 37.67 26.09 -34.29
CA LYS A 150 39.09 26.45 -34.44
C LYS A 150 39.73 25.88 -35.71
N ASN A 151 39.26 24.72 -36.17
CA ASN A 151 39.80 24.04 -37.35
C ASN A 151 39.16 24.50 -38.68
N ASN A 152 38.02 25.21 -38.65
CA ASN A 152 37.27 25.67 -39.84
C ASN A 152 37.38 27.20 -40.05
N SER A 153 38.60 27.71 -40.23
CA SER A 153 38.88 29.15 -40.43
C SER A 153 38.91 29.63 -41.89
N ALA A 154 38.39 28.85 -42.84
CA ALA A 154 38.37 29.22 -44.27
C ALA A 154 37.05 29.90 -44.68
N SER A 155 37.15 31.09 -45.28
CA SER A 155 36.01 31.93 -45.68
C SER A 155 35.36 31.45 -46.98
N ASP A 156 34.24 30.73 -46.88
CA ASP A 156 33.35 30.41 -48.01
C ASP A 156 31.89 30.65 -47.60
N ASN A 157 31.04 31.22 -48.46
CA ASN A 157 29.67 31.66 -48.07
C ASN A 157 28.76 30.51 -47.59
N LYS A 158 29.02 29.27 -48.04
CA LYS A 158 28.35 28.06 -47.51
C LYS A 158 28.88 27.65 -46.12
N MET A 159 30.15 27.94 -45.83
CA MET A 159 30.77 27.70 -44.54
C MET A 159 30.29 28.71 -43.48
N GLU A 160 29.94 29.93 -43.88
CA GLU A 160 29.39 30.93 -42.96
C GLU A 160 28.01 30.52 -42.40
N LEU A 161 27.14 29.93 -43.23
CA LEU A 161 25.84 29.42 -42.78
C LEU A 161 26.01 28.22 -41.83
N ALA A 162 26.93 27.32 -42.16
CA ALA A 162 27.27 26.18 -41.31
C ALA A 162 27.89 26.63 -39.96
N ASN A 163 28.74 27.64 -39.97
CA ASN A 163 29.33 28.23 -38.76
C ASN A 163 28.27 28.94 -37.91
N LYS A 164 27.31 29.66 -38.51
CA LYS A 164 26.17 30.26 -37.77
C LYS A 164 25.30 29.20 -37.11
N GLN A 165 25.06 28.08 -37.79
CA GLN A 165 24.30 26.97 -37.23
C GLN A 165 25.07 26.26 -36.10
N LEU A 166 26.37 26.07 -36.27
CA LEU A 166 27.25 25.46 -35.26
C LEU A 166 27.42 26.37 -34.03
N GLU A 167 27.44 27.70 -34.21
CA GLU A 167 27.42 28.68 -33.12
C GLU A 167 26.08 28.67 -32.34
N ALA A 168 24.96 28.53 -33.05
CA ALA A 168 23.64 28.41 -32.42
C ALA A 168 23.51 27.12 -31.59
N GLU A 169 24.01 25.99 -32.12
CA GLU A 169 24.08 24.73 -31.39
C GLU A 169 25.03 24.82 -30.18
N ARG A 170 26.18 25.48 -30.33
CA ARG A 170 27.12 25.76 -29.23
C ARG A 170 26.43 26.53 -28.10
N GLU A 171 25.69 27.58 -28.41
CA GLU A 171 25.02 28.40 -27.38
C GLU A 171 23.88 27.62 -26.69
N GLN A 172 23.19 26.72 -27.41
CA GLN A 172 22.21 25.80 -26.80
C GLN A 172 22.87 24.83 -25.83
N PHE A 173 23.98 24.20 -26.22
CA PHE A 173 24.72 23.28 -25.35
C PHE A 173 25.40 24.00 -24.18
N LYS A 174 25.81 25.26 -24.36
CA LYS A 174 26.34 26.10 -23.29
C LYS A 174 25.28 26.36 -22.21
N LYS A 175 24.05 26.69 -22.61
CA LYS A 175 22.92 26.82 -21.66
C LYS A 175 22.62 25.50 -20.94
N LEU A 176 22.62 24.38 -21.66
CA LEU A 176 22.40 23.05 -21.07
C LEU A 176 23.51 22.66 -20.09
N TYR A 177 24.75 23.02 -20.40
CA TYR A 177 25.89 22.86 -19.50
C TYR A 177 25.75 23.72 -18.25
N GLU A 178 25.48 25.02 -18.38
CA GLU A 178 25.33 25.94 -17.24
C GLU A 178 24.19 25.50 -16.29
N ASP A 179 23.08 25.03 -16.86
CA ASP A 179 21.91 24.55 -16.12
C ASP A 179 22.19 23.20 -15.40
N ALA A 180 22.82 22.23 -16.08
CA ALA A 180 23.23 20.97 -15.46
C ALA A 180 24.34 21.16 -14.41
N HIS A 181 25.30 22.04 -14.69
CA HIS A 181 26.39 22.36 -13.78
C HIS A 181 25.87 23.07 -12.52
N GLY A 182 24.93 24.00 -12.67
CA GLY A 182 24.25 24.67 -11.56
C GLY A 182 23.48 23.69 -10.67
N ARG A 183 22.72 22.76 -11.26
CA ARG A 183 22.07 21.66 -10.52
C ARG A 183 23.09 20.78 -9.80
N SER A 184 24.19 20.44 -10.47
CA SER A 184 25.23 19.60 -9.89
C SER A 184 25.89 20.24 -8.68
N ILE A 185 26.26 21.52 -8.75
CA ILE A 185 26.83 22.27 -7.62
C ILE A 185 25.82 22.35 -6.46
N PHE A 186 24.54 22.58 -6.76
CA PHE A 186 23.50 22.62 -5.74
C PHE A 186 23.36 21.27 -5.02
N LEU A 187 23.33 20.17 -5.78
CA LEU A 187 23.25 18.82 -5.23
C LEU A 187 24.52 18.44 -4.45
N GLU A 188 25.69 18.87 -4.90
CA GLU A 188 26.98 18.63 -4.23
C GLU A 188 27.04 19.36 -2.88
N ARG A 189 26.61 20.62 -2.83
CA ARG A 189 26.48 21.38 -1.58
C ARG A 189 25.46 20.75 -0.63
N LYS A 190 24.31 20.30 -1.16
CA LYS A 190 23.28 19.64 -0.36
C LYS A 190 23.76 18.30 0.20
N PHE A 191 24.48 17.52 -0.60
CA PHE A 191 25.09 16.26 -0.19
C PHE A 191 26.18 16.46 0.86
N ALA A 192 27.06 17.45 0.69
CA ALA A 192 28.08 17.80 1.67
C ALA A 192 27.48 18.27 3.01
N SER A 193 26.39 19.05 2.97
CA SER A 193 25.66 19.45 4.18
C SER A 193 25.08 18.24 4.92
N LEU A 194 24.43 17.32 4.20
CA LEU A 194 23.86 16.11 4.79
C LEU A 194 24.92 15.15 5.35
N GLN A 195 26.10 15.06 4.73
CA GLN A 195 27.22 14.29 5.28
C GLN A 195 27.80 14.92 6.56
N LEU A 196 27.84 16.26 6.64
CA LEU A 196 28.25 16.96 7.86
C LEU A 196 27.23 16.78 8.97
N ASP A 197 25.94 16.81 8.65
CA ASP A 197 24.86 16.56 9.61
C ASP A 197 24.89 15.10 10.11
N GLN A 198 25.11 14.11 9.24
CA GLN A 198 25.31 12.71 9.66
C GLN A 198 26.52 12.53 10.58
N LYS A 199 27.66 13.17 10.28
CA LYS A 199 28.85 13.12 11.15
C LYS A 199 28.64 13.81 12.49
N ARG A 200 27.76 14.82 12.54
CA ARG A 200 27.39 15.53 13.76
C ARG A 200 26.41 14.70 14.61
N ASP A 201 25.46 14.03 13.97
CA ASP A 201 24.55 13.07 14.60
C ASP A 201 25.29 11.84 15.14
N GLU A 202 26.34 11.36 14.45
CA GLU A 202 27.22 10.28 14.93
C GLU A 202 28.08 10.71 16.14
N ALA A 203 28.39 12.00 16.27
CA ALA A 203 29.14 12.55 17.40
C ALA A 203 28.26 12.89 18.63
N GLU A 204 26.94 13.09 18.44
CA GLU A 204 26.00 13.49 19.50
C GLU A 204 25.18 12.34 20.13
N VAL A 205 25.29 11.08 19.70
CA VAL A 205 24.53 9.96 20.29
C VAL A 205 25.33 9.17 21.34
N PRO A 206 24.95 9.21 22.63
CA PRO A 206 25.39 8.22 23.62
C PRO A 206 24.72 6.88 23.29
N LYS A 207 25.50 5.81 23.17
CA LYS A 207 24.98 4.44 22.95
C LYS A 207 23.91 4.05 23.98
N PRO A 208 22.66 3.76 23.59
CA PRO A 208 21.70 3.01 24.39
C PRO A 208 21.63 1.55 23.91
N SER A 209 21.34 0.66 24.84
CA SER A 209 21.23 -0.78 24.68
C SER A 209 20.08 -1.22 23.75
N THR A 210 20.43 -1.91 22.66
CA THR A 210 19.52 -2.42 21.60
C THR A 210 19.26 -3.92 21.74
N HIS A 211 18.77 -4.40 22.88
CA HIS A 211 18.45 -5.84 23.02
C HIS A 211 16.96 -6.16 23.24
N VAL A 212 16.13 -5.20 23.66
CA VAL A 212 14.71 -5.47 23.99
C VAL A 212 13.74 -5.14 22.85
N GLU A 213 14.11 -4.23 21.95
CA GLU A 213 13.26 -3.87 20.80
C GLU A 213 13.27 -4.91 19.69
N ASP A 214 14.34 -5.67 19.55
CA ASP A 214 14.47 -6.66 18.48
C ASP A 214 13.66 -7.92 18.81
N ASP A 215 13.62 -8.38 20.06
CA ASP A 215 12.80 -9.52 20.47
C ASP A 215 11.30 -9.24 20.31
N ALA A 216 10.83 -8.04 20.68
CA ALA A 216 9.43 -7.66 20.49
C ALA A 216 9.04 -7.55 18.99
N LYS A 217 9.98 -7.12 18.14
CA LYS A 217 9.78 -7.09 16.68
C LYS A 217 9.81 -8.51 16.10
N ILE A 218 10.68 -9.38 16.59
CA ILE A 218 10.78 -10.79 16.20
C ILE A 218 9.49 -11.53 16.56
N THR A 219 8.99 -11.45 17.80
CA THR A 219 7.73 -12.08 18.21
C THR A 219 6.53 -11.56 17.40
N LYS A 220 6.53 -10.27 17.04
CA LYS A 220 5.47 -9.69 16.19
C LYS A 220 5.54 -10.21 14.76
N LEU A 221 6.74 -10.37 14.21
CA LEU A 221 6.95 -10.96 12.88
C LEU A 221 6.62 -12.45 12.87
N GLU A 222 6.99 -13.22 13.90
CA GLU A 222 6.61 -14.62 14.07
C GLU A 222 5.09 -14.79 14.14
N GLY A 223 4.40 -13.96 14.93
CA GLY A 223 2.94 -13.96 14.97
C GLY A 223 2.27 -13.49 13.67
N GLN A 224 2.97 -12.72 12.84
CA GLN A 224 2.49 -12.33 11.51
C GLN A 224 2.71 -13.46 10.50
N ILE A 225 3.84 -14.17 10.58
CA ILE A 225 4.13 -15.37 9.78
C ILE A 225 3.12 -16.48 10.10
N MET A 226 2.83 -16.73 11.38
CA MET A 226 1.87 -17.77 11.77
C MET A 226 0.45 -17.49 11.26
N ARG A 227 0.01 -16.21 11.31
CA ARG A 227 -1.28 -15.78 10.75
C ARG A 227 -1.34 -15.86 9.22
N LEU A 228 -0.21 -15.60 8.55
CA LEU A 228 -0.12 -15.76 7.10
C LEU A 228 -0.12 -17.23 6.70
N SER A 229 0.58 -18.10 7.46
CA SER A 229 0.56 -19.54 7.25
C SER A 229 -0.84 -20.10 7.40
N GLN A 230 -1.56 -19.75 8.49
CA GLN A 230 -2.95 -20.16 8.68
C GLN A 230 -3.85 -19.72 7.51
N ARG A 231 -3.66 -18.48 7.01
CA ARG A 231 -4.43 -17.98 5.87
C ARG A 231 -4.13 -18.73 4.57
N CYS A 232 -2.88 -19.17 4.38
CA CYS A 232 -2.52 -20.04 3.26
C CYS A 232 -3.23 -21.40 3.39
N ASP A 233 -3.20 -22.01 4.57
CA ASP A 233 -3.86 -23.29 4.84
C ASP A 233 -5.38 -23.18 4.60
N ASP A 234 -6.02 -22.11 5.09
CA ASP A 234 -7.45 -21.84 4.86
C ASP A 234 -7.76 -21.70 3.35
N LYS A 235 -6.88 -21.05 2.59
CA LYS A 235 -7.04 -20.89 1.14
C LYS A 235 -6.81 -22.19 0.37
N GLU A 236 -5.90 -23.04 0.84
CA GLU A 236 -5.63 -24.34 0.26
C GLU A 236 -6.81 -25.31 0.48
N ASN A 237 -7.47 -25.21 1.63
CA ASN A 237 -8.74 -25.88 1.91
C ASN A 237 -9.86 -25.38 0.98
N GLU A 238 -10.01 -24.06 0.82
CA GLU A 238 -11.01 -23.48 -0.10
C GLU A 238 -10.79 -23.91 -1.56
N ILE A 239 -9.53 -23.96 -2.01
CA ILE A 239 -9.17 -24.49 -3.34
C ILE A 239 -9.56 -25.96 -3.47
N SER A 240 -9.34 -26.76 -2.42
CA SER A 240 -9.71 -28.18 -2.40
C SER A 240 -11.23 -28.37 -2.50
N GLU A 241 -12.01 -27.57 -1.76
CA GLU A 241 -13.47 -27.56 -1.82
C GLU A 241 -13.99 -27.15 -3.20
N LEU A 242 -13.45 -26.08 -3.78
CA LEU A 242 -13.80 -25.63 -5.14
C LEU A 242 -13.45 -26.68 -6.20
N THR A 243 -12.32 -27.36 -6.06
CA THR A 243 -11.90 -28.43 -6.97
C THR A 243 -12.85 -29.63 -6.89
N SER A 244 -13.32 -29.97 -5.69
CA SER A 244 -14.35 -31.01 -5.49
C SER A 244 -15.67 -30.60 -6.13
N ALA A 245 -16.11 -29.35 -5.94
CA ALA A 245 -17.34 -28.82 -6.53
C ALA A 245 -17.29 -28.82 -8.07
N ILE A 246 -16.15 -28.42 -8.67
CA ILE A 246 -15.94 -28.47 -10.12
C ILE A 246 -16.02 -29.91 -10.64
N SER A 247 -15.51 -30.88 -9.88
CA SER A 247 -15.57 -32.30 -10.27
C SER A 247 -17.02 -32.82 -10.26
N ALA A 248 -17.79 -32.48 -9.22
CA ALA A 248 -19.22 -32.82 -9.15
C ALA A 248 -20.03 -32.19 -10.29
N LEU A 249 -19.78 -30.92 -10.61
CA LEU A 249 -20.43 -30.23 -11.74
C LEU A 249 -20.08 -30.83 -13.10
N LYS A 250 -18.86 -31.37 -13.25
CA LYS A 250 -18.47 -32.09 -14.47
C LYS A 250 -19.24 -33.41 -14.61
N GLU A 251 -19.38 -34.17 -13.53
CA GLU A 251 -20.19 -35.40 -13.51
C GLU A 251 -21.67 -35.09 -13.84
N GLU A 252 -22.24 -34.05 -13.23
CA GLU A 252 -23.63 -33.64 -13.50
C GLU A 252 -23.83 -33.23 -14.97
N LYS A 253 -22.88 -32.47 -15.55
CA LYS A 253 -22.89 -32.11 -16.97
C LYS A 253 -22.88 -33.34 -17.88
N GLU A 254 -22.03 -34.32 -17.56
CA GLU A 254 -21.91 -35.55 -18.35
C GLU A 254 -23.21 -36.37 -18.28
N GLN A 255 -23.82 -36.44 -17.11
CA GLN A 255 -25.11 -37.11 -16.90
C GLN A 255 -26.28 -36.40 -17.62
N LEU A 256 -26.29 -35.07 -17.65
CA LEU A 256 -27.26 -34.30 -18.43
C LEU A 256 -27.10 -34.49 -19.94
N LEU A 257 -25.85 -34.58 -20.44
CA LEU A 257 -25.58 -34.87 -21.85
C LEU A 257 -26.06 -36.28 -22.24
N GLU A 258 -25.87 -37.26 -21.37
CA GLU A 258 -26.36 -38.62 -21.59
C GLU A 258 -27.90 -38.68 -21.61
N ASN A 259 -28.56 -37.96 -20.68
CA ASN A 259 -30.01 -37.81 -20.66
C ASN A 259 -30.56 -37.12 -21.91
N LEU A 260 -29.89 -36.08 -22.40
CA LEU A 260 -30.28 -35.39 -23.64
C LEU A 260 -30.20 -36.33 -24.84
N ASN A 261 -29.11 -37.08 -24.99
CA ASN A 261 -28.92 -38.05 -26.06
C ASN A 261 -29.98 -39.18 -26.00
N HIS A 262 -30.36 -39.59 -24.79
CA HIS A 262 -31.44 -40.56 -24.59
C HIS A 262 -32.82 -39.99 -25.00
N CYS A 263 -33.10 -38.72 -24.71
CA CYS A 263 -34.32 -38.05 -25.17
C CYS A 263 -34.35 -37.84 -26.68
N GLU A 264 -33.24 -37.50 -27.32
CA GLU A 264 -33.14 -37.37 -28.77
C GLU A 264 -33.38 -38.71 -29.48
N LYS A 265 -32.83 -39.82 -28.96
CA LYS A 265 -33.11 -41.18 -29.45
C LYS A 265 -34.56 -41.60 -29.26
N LYS A 266 -35.23 -41.16 -28.19
CA LYS A 266 -36.67 -41.37 -28.00
C LYS A 266 -37.51 -40.53 -28.95
N ARG A 267 -37.06 -39.33 -29.30
CA ARG A 267 -37.72 -38.43 -30.25
C ARG A 267 -37.61 -38.93 -31.69
N SER A 268 -36.51 -39.59 -32.05
CA SER A 268 -36.32 -40.20 -33.38
C SER A 268 -37.09 -41.52 -33.60
N LEU A 269 -37.80 -42.02 -32.58
CA LEU A 269 -38.63 -43.23 -32.66
C LEU A 269 -40.15 -42.92 -32.64
N SER A 270 -40.53 -41.64 -32.67
CA SER A 270 -41.93 -41.22 -32.80
C SER A 270 -42.29 -41.09 -34.29
N PRO A 271 -43.39 -41.69 -34.77
CA PRO A 271 -43.71 -41.71 -36.20
C PRO A 271 -43.90 -40.30 -36.75
N VAL A 272 -43.01 -39.88 -37.65
CA VAL A 272 -43.07 -38.65 -38.45
C VAL A 272 -44.06 -38.83 -39.61
N ASP A 273 -45.20 -39.49 -39.36
CA ASP A 273 -46.18 -39.84 -40.41
C ASP A 273 -47.49 -39.03 -40.32
N GLU A 274 -47.72 -38.28 -39.23
CA GLU A 274 -48.94 -37.45 -39.12
C GLU A 274 -48.87 -36.11 -39.88
N PHE A 275 -47.68 -35.65 -40.28
CA PHE A 275 -47.53 -34.34 -40.93
C PHE A 275 -47.81 -34.39 -42.45
N TRP A 276 -47.46 -35.48 -43.13
CA TRP A 276 -47.66 -35.61 -44.59
C TRP A 276 -49.10 -35.97 -44.99
N PHE A 277 -49.90 -36.53 -44.08
CA PHE A 277 -51.31 -36.85 -44.34
C PHE A 277 -52.23 -35.62 -44.25
N ARG A 278 -51.85 -34.60 -43.47
CA ARG A 278 -52.62 -33.34 -43.35
C ARG A 278 -52.47 -32.44 -44.58
N ASP A 279 -51.28 -32.32 -45.13
CA ASP A 279 -51.02 -31.39 -46.24
C ASP A 279 -51.64 -31.85 -47.57
N GLY A 280 -51.73 -33.17 -47.81
CA GLY A 280 -52.43 -33.73 -48.98
C GLY A 280 -53.95 -33.54 -48.94
N MET A 281 -54.55 -33.72 -47.76
CA MET A 281 -55.99 -33.52 -47.55
C MET A 281 -56.41 -32.04 -47.65
N ILE A 282 -55.56 -31.12 -47.20
CA ILE A 282 -55.81 -29.67 -47.31
C ILE A 282 -55.81 -29.23 -48.79
N ALA A 283 -54.90 -29.79 -49.59
CA ALA A 283 -54.80 -29.48 -51.02
C ALA A 283 -55.99 -30.02 -51.83
N GLU A 284 -56.47 -31.24 -51.55
CA GLU A 284 -57.69 -31.77 -52.19
C GLU A 284 -58.96 -31.04 -51.73
N TYR A 285 -59.06 -30.67 -50.46
CA TYR A 285 -60.18 -29.91 -49.92
C TYR A 285 -60.27 -28.49 -50.51
N GLU A 286 -59.15 -27.79 -50.64
CA GLU A 286 -59.11 -26.45 -51.27
C GLU A 286 -59.37 -26.48 -52.78
N LYS A 287 -59.05 -27.59 -53.46
CA LYS A 287 -59.41 -27.80 -54.87
C LYS A 287 -60.92 -28.05 -55.03
N PHE A 288 -61.51 -28.87 -54.16
CA PHE A 288 -62.95 -29.17 -54.16
C PHE A 288 -63.81 -27.94 -53.81
N LYS A 289 -63.36 -27.13 -52.85
CA LYS A 289 -64.01 -25.88 -52.40
C LYS A 289 -64.07 -24.80 -53.48
N LYS A 290 -63.13 -24.80 -54.44
CA LYS A 290 -63.12 -23.89 -55.59
C LYS A 290 -64.08 -24.29 -56.70
N GLU A 291 -64.40 -25.58 -56.81
CA GLU A 291 -65.22 -26.12 -57.91
C GLU A 291 -66.70 -26.31 -57.52
N ASN A 292 -67.03 -26.38 -56.23
CA ASN A 292 -68.39 -26.52 -55.73
C ASN A 292 -68.71 -25.48 -54.66
N SER A 293 -69.64 -24.56 -54.96
CA SER A 293 -70.06 -23.49 -54.06
C SER A 293 -71.00 -23.92 -52.93
N ASN A 294 -71.40 -25.21 -52.87
CA ASN A 294 -72.17 -25.74 -51.74
C ASN A 294 -71.90 -27.25 -51.52
N ALA A 295 -71.25 -27.61 -50.41
CA ALA A 295 -70.80 -28.98 -50.13
C ALA A 295 -71.94 -30.01 -49.92
N LEU A 296 -73.18 -29.55 -49.76
CA LEU A 296 -74.36 -30.38 -49.49
C LEU A 296 -75.12 -30.81 -50.76
N GLU A 297 -74.67 -30.43 -51.95
CA GLU A 297 -75.35 -30.73 -53.23
C GLU A 297 -75.14 -32.18 -53.72
N PHE A 298 -74.23 -32.93 -53.12
CA PHE A 298 -73.91 -34.31 -53.49
C PHE A 298 -74.47 -35.38 -52.52
N CYS A 299 -75.06 -34.95 -51.40
CA CYS A 299 -75.67 -35.88 -50.46
C CYS A 299 -77.09 -36.25 -50.95
N CYS A 300 -77.46 -37.53 -50.90
CA CYS A 300 -78.87 -37.89 -51.07
C CYS A 300 -79.71 -37.15 -50.02
N PRO A 301 -80.98 -36.81 -50.28
CA PRO A 301 -81.78 -35.93 -49.41
C PRO A 301 -81.73 -36.34 -47.93
N ALA A 302 -81.79 -37.64 -47.63
CA ALA A 302 -81.68 -38.17 -46.28
C ALA A 302 -80.32 -37.85 -45.60
N LEU A 303 -79.21 -38.02 -46.31
CA LEU A 303 -77.88 -37.72 -45.77
C LEU A 303 -77.65 -36.21 -45.62
N ARG A 304 -78.21 -35.40 -46.53
CA ARG A 304 -78.20 -33.93 -46.42
C ARG A 304 -78.94 -33.51 -45.15
N ASP A 305 -80.12 -34.06 -44.91
CA ASP A 305 -80.95 -33.72 -43.76
C ASP A 305 -80.30 -34.18 -42.45
N ASP A 306 -79.69 -35.37 -42.42
CA ASP A 306 -78.93 -35.86 -41.26
C ASP A 306 -77.70 -34.99 -40.97
N VAL A 307 -76.97 -34.55 -42.00
CA VAL A 307 -75.83 -33.64 -41.86
C VAL A 307 -76.29 -32.26 -41.40
N MET A 308 -77.41 -31.75 -41.91
CA MET A 308 -78.00 -30.49 -41.45
C MET A 308 -78.48 -30.57 -40.00
N LEU A 309 -79.07 -31.69 -39.57
CA LEU A 309 -79.43 -31.96 -38.18
C LEU A 309 -78.20 -32.06 -37.27
N LEU A 310 -77.13 -32.70 -37.73
CA LEU A 310 -75.84 -32.74 -37.02
C LEU A 310 -75.20 -31.35 -36.91
N ILE A 311 -75.27 -30.55 -37.97
CA ILE A 311 -74.81 -29.16 -37.96
C ILE A 311 -75.67 -28.33 -37.02
N GLU A 312 -76.99 -28.41 -37.08
CA GLU A 312 -77.89 -27.69 -36.17
C GLU A 312 -77.68 -28.11 -34.71
N LYS A 313 -77.50 -29.40 -34.45
CA LYS A 313 -77.19 -29.92 -33.12
C LYS A 313 -75.82 -29.45 -32.63
N ALA A 314 -74.80 -29.45 -33.49
CA ALA A 314 -73.47 -28.94 -33.17
C ALA A 314 -73.47 -27.41 -32.97
N VAL A 315 -74.27 -26.68 -33.75
CA VAL A 315 -74.48 -25.24 -33.59
C VAL A 315 -75.24 -24.96 -32.30
N GLN A 316 -76.26 -25.74 -31.94
CA GLN A 316 -76.97 -25.60 -30.67
C GLN A 316 -76.12 -25.98 -29.47
N GLU A 317 -75.27 -27.02 -29.57
CA GLU A 317 -74.32 -27.39 -28.54
C GLU A 317 -73.22 -26.32 -28.37
N ASN A 318 -72.70 -25.75 -29.46
CA ASN A 318 -71.75 -24.64 -29.43
C ASN A 318 -72.39 -23.29 -29.07
N ALA A 319 -73.69 -23.11 -29.31
CA ALA A 319 -74.47 -21.93 -28.91
C ALA A 319 -74.98 -22.00 -27.47
N LYS A 320 -74.68 -23.09 -26.72
CA LYS A 320 -74.82 -23.10 -25.26
C LYS A 320 -73.85 -22.06 -24.71
N SER A 321 -74.35 -20.84 -24.55
CA SER A 321 -73.59 -19.64 -24.17
C SER A 321 -72.68 -19.88 -22.96
N ASP A 322 -73.08 -20.80 -22.09
CA ASP A 322 -72.37 -21.12 -20.87
C ASP A 322 -71.01 -21.81 -21.12
N GLN A 323 -70.88 -22.66 -22.13
CA GLN A 323 -69.62 -23.34 -22.44
C GLN A 323 -68.60 -22.39 -23.08
N VAL A 324 -69.06 -21.51 -23.98
CA VAL A 324 -68.24 -20.44 -24.57
C VAL A 324 -67.82 -19.42 -23.51
N LYS A 325 -68.73 -19.02 -22.60
CA LYS A 325 -68.40 -18.16 -21.46
C LYS A 325 -67.37 -18.81 -20.54
N GLN A 326 -67.50 -20.11 -20.27
CA GLN A 326 -66.57 -20.85 -19.41
C GLN A 326 -65.18 -20.96 -20.04
N GLN A 327 -65.09 -21.21 -21.35
CA GLN A 327 -63.82 -21.17 -22.09
C GLN A 327 -63.21 -19.76 -22.11
N GLN A 328 -64.02 -18.70 -22.31
CA GLN A 328 -63.54 -17.32 -22.28
C GLN A 328 -62.98 -16.93 -20.90
N ILE A 329 -63.60 -17.38 -19.81
CA ILE A 329 -63.10 -17.17 -18.45
C ILE A 329 -61.77 -17.91 -18.25
N GLN A 330 -61.64 -19.15 -18.73
CA GLN A 330 -60.39 -19.90 -18.67
C GLN A 330 -59.26 -19.22 -19.45
N ILE A 331 -59.54 -18.75 -20.69
CA ILE A 331 -58.58 -17.99 -21.50
C ILE A 331 -58.13 -16.73 -20.75
N THR A 332 -59.07 -15.97 -20.21
CA THR A 332 -58.75 -14.74 -19.44
C THR A 332 -57.88 -15.04 -18.21
N ASN A 333 -58.12 -16.16 -17.53
CA ASN A 333 -57.31 -16.58 -16.39
C ASN A 333 -55.90 -17.05 -16.80
N LEU A 334 -55.78 -17.74 -17.94
CA LEU A 334 -54.51 -18.13 -18.52
C LEU A 334 -53.71 -16.90 -18.94
N GLU A 335 -54.32 -15.92 -19.61
CA GLU A 335 -53.69 -14.65 -19.97
C GLU A 335 -53.20 -13.86 -18.76
N ARG A 336 -53.96 -13.87 -17.66
CA ARG A 336 -53.53 -13.26 -16.39
C ARG A 336 -52.32 -14.00 -15.81
N THR A 337 -52.34 -15.32 -15.85
CA THR A 337 -51.23 -16.16 -15.35
C THR A 337 -49.96 -15.95 -16.19
N ILE A 338 -50.09 -15.89 -17.51
CA ILE A 338 -49.00 -15.60 -18.45
C ILE A 338 -48.39 -14.23 -18.15
N ARG A 339 -49.22 -13.21 -17.92
CA ARG A 339 -48.74 -11.87 -17.52
C ARG A 339 -47.92 -11.91 -16.23
N VAL A 340 -48.44 -12.53 -15.17
CA VAL A 340 -47.73 -12.66 -13.89
C VAL A 340 -46.41 -13.43 -14.05
N LEU A 341 -46.38 -14.47 -14.88
CA LEU A 341 -45.16 -15.21 -15.18
C LEU A 341 -44.15 -14.35 -15.96
N ASN A 342 -44.59 -13.59 -16.96
CA ASN A 342 -43.73 -12.66 -17.69
C ASN A 342 -43.13 -11.58 -16.77
N ASP A 343 -43.93 -11.01 -15.86
CA ASP A 343 -43.45 -10.03 -14.90
C ASP A 343 -42.37 -10.65 -13.97
N LYS A 344 -42.59 -11.89 -13.54
CA LYS A 344 -41.59 -12.64 -12.75
C LYS A 344 -40.32 -12.93 -13.54
N ILE A 345 -40.42 -13.30 -14.82
CA ILE A 345 -39.27 -13.53 -15.70
C ILE A 345 -38.47 -12.23 -15.85
N ASN A 346 -39.13 -11.11 -16.15
CA ASN A 346 -38.48 -9.80 -16.30
C ASN A 346 -37.77 -9.36 -15.01
N CYS A 347 -38.41 -9.55 -13.84
CA CYS A 347 -37.76 -9.28 -12.55
C CYS A 347 -36.51 -10.16 -12.35
N ASN A 348 -36.60 -11.45 -12.69
CA ASN A 348 -35.44 -12.36 -12.59
C ASN A 348 -34.32 -11.98 -13.56
N ASP A 349 -34.64 -11.55 -14.78
CA ASP A 349 -33.64 -11.07 -15.73
C ASP A 349 -32.93 -9.82 -15.22
N SER A 350 -33.67 -8.87 -14.63
CA SER A 350 -33.05 -7.68 -14.00
C SER A 350 -32.13 -8.06 -12.84
N PHE A 351 -32.54 -9.01 -12.00
CA PHE A 351 -31.72 -9.51 -10.89
C PHE A 351 -30.47 -10.25 -11.39
N ARG A 352 -30.58 -11.00 -12.49
CA ARG A 352 -29.43 -11.67 -13.11
C ARG A 352 -28.41 -10.64 -13.61
N VAL A 353 -28.86 -9.58 -14.29
CA VAL A 353 -27.98 -8.49 -14.77
C VAL A 353 -27.27 -7.81 -13.60
N ASP A 354 -27.96 -7.52 -12.50
CA ASP A 354 -27.35 -6.94 -11.29
C ASP A 354 -26.27 -7.85 -10.67
N ILE A 355 -26.47 -9.18 -10.72
CA ILE A 355 -25.46 -10.14 -10.25
C ILE A 355 -24.27 -10.20 -11.21
N GLU A 356 -24.51 -10.24 -12.51
CA GLU A 356 -23.47 -10.24 -13.54
C GLU A 356 -22.58 -9.00 -13.40
N GLU A 357 -23.16 -7.80 -13.21
CA GLU A 357 -22.41 -6.57 -12.98
C GLU A 357 -21.56 -6.62 -11.70
N LYS A 358 -22.12 -7.16 -10.60
CA LYS A 358 -21.37 -7.34 -9.35
C LYS A 358 -20.22 -8.33 -9.48
N LEU A 359 -20.43 -9.43 -10.22
CA LEU A 359 -19.39 -10.42 -10.49
C LEU A 359 -18.27 -9.82 -11.36
N GLU A 360 -18.62 -9.06 -12.39
CA GLU A 360 -17.64 -8.40 -13.25
C GLU A 360 -16.81 -7.36 -12.48
N LYS A 361 -17.46 -6.58 -11.62
CA LYS A 361 -16.75 -5.67 -10.71
C LYS A 361 -15.80 -6.42 -9.77
N MET A 362 -16.25 -7.51 -9.17
CA MET A 362 -15.41 -8.33 -8.29
C MET A 362 -14.21 -8.92 -9.03
N ASN A 363 -14.40 -9.37 -10.28
CA ASN A 363 -13.34 -9.91 -11.11
C ASN A 363 -12.29 -8.84 -11.46
N ASN A 364 -12.74 -7.62 -11.75
CA ASN A 364 -11.85 -6.48 -11.97
C ASN A 364 -11.05 -6.11 -10.71
N ASP A 365 -11.68 -6.13 -9.53
CA ASP A 365 -11.01 -5.88 -8.25
C ASP A 365 -9.96 -6.97 -7.95
N ILE A 366 -10.27 -8.24 -8.23
CA ILE A 366 -9.31 -9.35 -8.09
C ILE A 366 -8.12 -9.14 -9.03
N SER A 367 -8.37 -8.85 -10.31
CA SER A 367 -7.31 -8.60 -11.30
C SER A 367 -6.40 -7.42 -10.91
N GLN A 368 -6.96 -6.36 -10.32
CA GLN A 368 -6.16 -5.25 -9.79
C GLN A 368 -5.29 -5.67 -8.60
N ARG A 369 -5.83 -6.46 -7.66
CA ARG A 369 -5.04 -6.98 -6.53
C ARG A 369 -3.92 -7.91 -6.99
N ASP A 370 -4.15 -8.76 -7.98
CA ASP A 370 -3.11 -9.66 -8.50
C ASP A 370 -1.95 -8.88 -9.15
N LYS A 371 -2.25 -7.80 -9.85
CA LYS A 371 -1.22 -6.88 -10.39
C LYS A 371 -0.42 -6.22 -9.29
N GLU A 372 -1.07 -5.78 -8.21
CA GLU A 372 -0.38 -5.16 -7.07
C GLU A 372 0.47 -6.18 -6.30
N ILE A 373 -0.03 -7.41 -6.08
CA ILE A 373 0.75 -8.50 -5.48
C ILE A 373 1.99 -8.81 -6.32
N SER A 374 1.84 -8.84 -7.65
CA SER A 374 2.97 -9.07 -8.57
C SER A 374 4.02 -7.96 -8.45
N ARG A 375 3.58 -6.69 -8.40
CA ARG A 375 4.48 -5.54 -8.19
C ARG A 375 5.24 -5.63 -6.86
N GLN A 376 4.54 -5.95 -5.78
CA GLN A 376 5.16 -6.11 -4.46
C GLN A 376 6.15 -7.27 -4.41
N LYS A 377 5.87 -8.36 -5.12
CA LYS A 377 6.79 -9.49 -5.24
C LYS A 377 8.09 -9.09 -5.97
N ASP A 378 7.99 -8.29 -7.02
CA ASP A 378 9.15 -7.80 -7.75
C ASP A 378 9.99 -6.83 -6.90
N GLU A 379 9.34 -5.94 -6.16
CA GLU A 379 10.00 -5.04 -5.19
C GLU A 379 10.73 -5.82 -4.09
N MET A 380 10.09 -6.86 -3.54
CA MET A 380 10.70 -7.75 -2.56
C MET A 380 11.94 -8.47 -3.13
N ASN A 381 11.87 -8.95 -4.37
CA ASN A 381 13.01 -9.57 -5.04
C ASN A 381 14.16 -8.57 -5.22
N HIS A 382 13.85 -7.33 -5.59
CA HIS A 382 14.85 -6.28 -5.73
C HIS A 382 15.54 -5.94 -4.39
N MET A 383 14.76 -5.84 -3.30
CA MET A 383 15.30 -5.65 -1.95
C MET A 383 16.18 -6.82 -1.51
N LYS A 384 15.77 -8.06 -1.81
CA LYS A 384 16.55 -9.27 -1.48
C LYS A 384 17.90 -9.27 -2.19
N GLU A 385 17.93 -8.87 -3.47
CA GLU A 385 19.17 -8.78 -4.23
C GLU A 385 20.06 -7.63 -3.74
N SER A 386 19.47 -6.48 -3.42
CA SER A 386 20.20 -5.35 -2.82
C SER A 386 20.84 -5.74 -1.48
N LEU A 387 20.11 -6.47 -0.62
CA LEU A 387 20.64 -6.95 0.65
C LEU A 387 21.78 -7.96 0.45
N ARG A 388 21.67 -8.82 -0.55
CA ARG A 388 22.73 -9.77 -0.90
C ARG A 388 24.00 -9.03 -1.34
N LEU A 389 23.86 -8.02 -2.20
CA LEU A 389 24.98 -7.19 -2.65
C LEU A 389 25.64 -6.45 -1.49
N GLU A 390 24.83 -5.88 -0.58
CA GLU A 390 25.35 -5.14 0.58
C GLU A 390 26.09 -6.05 1.56
N LYS A 391 25.59 -7.27 1.79
CA LYS A 391 26.33 -8.29 2.56
C LYS A 391 27.66 -8.64 1.91
N SER A 392 27.72 -8.75 0.58
CA SER A 392 28.98 -9.01 -0.13
C SER A 392 29.98 -7.88 0.08
N LYS A 393 29.55 -6.61 -0.10
CA LYS A 393 30.41 -5.44 0.11
C LYS A 393 30.90 -5.31 1.55
N ARG A 394 30.02 -5.59 2.51
CA ARG A 394 30.39 -5.61 3.93
C ARG A 394 31.51 -6.63 4.18
N ASN A 395 31.38 -7.84 3.63
CA ASN A 395 32.40 -8.88 3.80
C ASN A 395 33.74 -8.46 3.15
N GLU A 396 33.71 -7.84 1.97
CA GLU A 396 34.92 -7.31 1.32
C GLU A 396 35.60 -6.23 2.19
N LEU A 397 34.84 -5.28 2.73
CA LEU A 397 35.36 -4.24 3.62
C LEU A 397 35.92 -4.82 4.93
N GLU A 398 35.26 -5.82 5.50
CA GLU A 398 35.73 -6.51 6.69
C GLU A 398 37.07 -7.22 6.43
N GLU A 399 37.21 -7.83 5.24
CA GLU A 399 38.48 -8.42 4.81
C GLU A 399 39.58 -7.37 4.61
N ASP A 400 39.26 -6.23 4.01
CA ASP A 400 40.20 -5.10 3.84
C ASP A 400 40.69 -4.53 5.16
N VAL A 401 39.79 -4.35 6.14
CA VAL A 401 40.17 -3.89 7.48
C VAL A 401 41.08 -4.91 8.17
N LEU A 402 40.78 -6.20 8.03
CA LEU A 402 41.63 -7.25 8.57
C LEU A 402 43.00 -7.30 7.87
N ARG A 403 43.05 -7.07 6.56
CA ARG A 403 44.31 -6.92 5.80
C ARG A 403 45.13 -5.74 6.34
N GLN A 404 44.50 -4.57 6.47
CA GLN A 404 45.19 -3.37 6.95
C GLN A 404 45.70 -3.54 8.38
N ARG A 405 44.92 -4.16 9.28
CA ARG A 405 45.37 -4.48 10.64
C ARG A 405 46.60 -5.38 10.65
N ARG A 406 46.66 -6.39 9.77
CA ARG A 406 47.84 -7.25 9.64
C ARG A 406 49.06 -6.46 9.18
N CYS A 407 48.93 -5.63 8.15
CA CYS A 407 50.03 -4.78 7.68
C CYS A 407 50.54 -3.82 8.77
N THR A 408 49.64 -3.16 9.50
CA THR A 408 50.02 -2.27 10.61
C THR A 408 50.70 -3.05 11.75
N GLN A 409 50.24 -4.26 12.05
CA GLN A 409 50.89 -5.12 13.05
C GLN A 409 52.32 -5.50 12.64
N GLU A 410 52.52 -5.88 11.37
CA GLU A 410 53.85 -6.17 10.81
C GLU A 410 54.78 -4.94 10.88
N GLU A 411 54.27 -3.74 10.60
CA GLU A 411 55.03 -2.49 10.74
C GLU A 411 55.44 -2.21 12.20
N ILE A 412 54.54 -2.41 13.16
CA ILE A 412 54.83 -2.25 14.58
C ILE A 412 55.92 -3.24 15.00
N GLU A 413 55.79 -4.52 14.61
CA GLU A 413 56.78 -5.55 14.93
C GLU A 413 58.16 -5.22 14.34
N SER A 414 58.21 -4.68 13.12
CA SER A 414 59.46 -4.19 12.51
C SER A 414 60.07 -3.04 13.31
N ARG A 415 59.26 -2.08 13.78
CA ARG A 415 59.75 -0.96 14.59
C ARG A 415 60.21 -1.39 15.97
N ASP A 416 59.54 -2.37 16.58
CA ASP A 416 59.98 -2.94 17.86
C ASP A 416 61.34 -3.65 17.72
N GLN A 417 61.58 -4.35 16.60
CA GLN A 417 62.89 -4.93 16.29
C GLN A 417 63.98 -3.85 16.13
N GLU A 418 63.69 -2.74 15.45
CA GLU A 418 64.62 -1.60 15.33
C GLU A 418 64.92 -0.98 16.70
N ILE A 419 63.89 -0.73 17.52
CA ILE A 419 64.04 -0.19 18.87
C ILE A 419 64.92 -1.12 19.72
N GLU A 420 64.71 -2.43 19.64
CA GLU A 420 65.49 -3.41 20.38
C GLU A 420 66.94 -3.46 19.90
N ALA A 421 67.20 -3.28 18.59
CA ALA A 421 68.55 -3.13 18.06
C ALA A 421 69.24 -1.86 18.62
N PHE A 422 68.53 -0.72 18.68
CA PHE A 422 69.05 0.51 19.28
C PHE A 422 69.33 0.35 20.78
N ARG A 423 68.44 -0.33 21.53
CA ARG A 423 68.65 -0.64 22.94
C ARG A 423 69.92 -1.46 23.15
N LYS A 424 70.13 -2.51 22.35
CA LYS A 424 71.36 -3.32 22.38
C LYS A 424 72.59 -2.46 22.12
N MET A 425 72.56 -1.60 21.09
CA MET A 425 73.66 -0.68 20.78
C MET A 425 73.96 0.30 21.93
N LEU A 426 72.93 0.87 22.55
CA LEU A 426 73.05 1.74 23.72
C LEU A 426 73.68 1.03 24.92
N VAL A 427 73.28 -0.23 25.17
CA VAL A 427 73.88 -1.06 26.22
C VAL A 427 75.36 -1.31 25.92
N THR A 428 75.73 -1.61 24.68
CA THR A 428 77.14 -1.78 24.27
C THR A 428 77.95 -0.49 24.46
N LEU A 429 77.42 0.65 24.03
CA LEU A 429 78.08 1.96 24.22
C LEU A 429 78.25 2.32 25.70
N ARG A 430 77.28 1.98 26.55
CA ARG A 430 77.39 2.19 28.01
C ARG A 430 78.48 1.30 28.61
N HIS A 431 78.56 0.02 28.20
CA HIS A 431 79.64 -0.87 28.63
C HIS A 431 81.01 -0.35 28.17
N GLU A 432 81.14 0.07 26.91
CA GLU A 432 82.38 0.63 26.37
C GLU A 432 82.80 1.92 27.11
N LYS A 433 81.84 2.78 27.46
CA LYS A 433 82.11 3.98 28.27
C LYS A 433 82.57 3.63 29.69
N MET A 434 81.97 2.61 30.31
CA MET A 434 82.36 2.14 31.64
C MET A 434 83.77 1.54 31.62
N GLU A 435 84.08 0.69 30.64
CA GLU A 435 85.42 0.14 30.37
C GLU A 435 86.48 1.25 30.18
N ARG A 436 86.16 2.28 29.38
CA ARG A 436 87.04 3.46 29.19
C ARG A 436 87.26 4.26 30.47
N SER A 437 86.26 4.35 31.35
CA SER A 437 86.39 5.05 32.65
C SER A 437 87.18 4.26 33.69
N GLN A 438 87.16 2.92 33.62
CA GLN A 438 87.94 2.07 34.53
C GLN A 438 89.41 1.92 34.10
N ASN A 439 89.76 2.25 32.86
CA ASN A 439 91.15 2.16 32.37
C ASN A 439 91.55 3.33 31.45
N PRO A 440 91.91 4.51 32.01
CA PRO A 440 92.17 5.73 31.22
C PRO A 440 93.48 5.69 30.39
N ARG A 441 94.25 4.60 30.43
CA ARG A 441 95.54 4.48 29.73
C ARG A 441 95.48 3.88 28.31
N LYS A 442 94.30 3.68 27.73
CA LYS A 442 94.19 3.21 26.33
C LYS A 442 93.31 4.11 25.46
N ILE A 443 93.66 5.39 25.36
CA ILE A 443 93.32 6.18 24.16
C ILE A 443 94.34 5.76 23.08
N SER A 444 94.09 4.61 22.45
CA SER A 444 94.92 4.12 21.35
C SER A 444 94.31 4.54 20.02
N ARG A 445 95.06 5.42 19.35
CA ARG A 445 94.99 5.79 17.93
C ARG A 445 94.49 4.62 17.05
N HIS A 446 93.28 4.73 16.52
CA HIS A 446 92.85 3.99 15.33
C HIS A 446 91.91 4.87 14.50
N ASN A 447 92.49 5.90 13.92
CA ASN A 447 91.95 6.60 12.75
C ASN A 447 93.14 6.83 11.82
N ARG A 448 93.45 5.85 10.96
CA ARG A 448 94.18 5.99 9.68
C ARG A 448 94.38 4.63 9.00
N SER A 449 94.26 4.66 7.66
CA SER A 449 94.46 3.63 6.62
C SER A 449 93.33 2.57 6.51
N SER A 450 92.91 2.08 5.34
CA SER A 450 93.48 2.09 3.98
C SER A 450 92.38 1.87 2.93
N THR A 451 92.46 2.62 1.83
CA THR A 451 91.88 2.34 0.51
C THR A 451 92.40 1.03 -0.09
N TYR A 452 91.54 0.24 -0.77
CA TYR A 452 91.81 -0.41 -2.07
C TYR A 452 90.54 -1.08 -2.67
N GLU A 453 90.16 -0.63 -3.87
CA GLU A 453 89.61 -1.33 -5.06
C GLU A 453 88.61 -2.52 -4.88
N GLU A 454 87.33 -2.34 -5.21
CA GLU A 454 86.67 -2.67 -6.51
C GLU A 454 86.24 -4.15 -6.66
N ASP A 455 84.93 -4.41 -6.64
CA ASP A 455 84.30 -5.24 -7.68
C ASP A 455 82.81 -4.84 -7.88
N PRO A 456 82.34 -4.55 -9.11
CA PRO A 456 81.09 -3.85 -9.37
C PRO A 456 80.05 -4.76 -10.04
N ALA A 457 79.28 -5.52 -9.28
CA ALA A 457 78.08 -6.15 -9.84
C ALA A 457 77.13 -6.65 -8.74
N THR A 458 76.25 -5.80 -8.23
CA THR A 458 74.82 -6.10 -7.96
C THR A 458 74.17 -5.03 -7.08
N ARG A 459 73.46 -4.09 -7.71
CA ARG A 459 72.04 -3.76 -7.44
C ARG A 459 71.70 -2.38 -7.99
N ARG A 460 71.07 -2.41 -9.16
CA ARG A 460 70.30 -1.32 -9.75
C ARG A 460 69.06 -1.02 -8.88
N ARG A 461 68.85 0.29 -8.61
CA ARG A 461 67.57 1.04 -8.44
C ARG A 461 66.69 0.63 -7.24
N SER A 462 66.09 1.53 -6.45
CA SER A 462 65.54 2.85 -6.78
C SER A 462 65.70 3.85 -5.63
N ARG A 463 66.08 5.06 -6.02
CA ARG A 463 66.18 6.28 -5.21
C ARG A 463 65.01 7.17 -5.64
N THR A 464 64.07 7.45 -4.75
CA THR A 464 63.21 8.64 -4.78
C THR A 464 62.71 8.90 -3.35
N TYR A 465 63.35 9.81 -2.64
CA TYR A 465 62.66 10.67 -1.69
C TYR A 465 63.28 12.06 -1.80
N SER A 466 62.42 13.01 -2.16
CA SER A 466 62.71 14.41 -2.39
C SER A 466 63.04 15.07 -1.05
N GLN A 467 64.19 15.72 -1.02
CA GLN A 467 64.67 16.58 0.04
C GLN A 467 64.27 17.99 -0.38
N ASP A 468 63.23 18.56 0.25
CA ASP A 468 62.97 19.99 0.18
C ASP A 468 63.65 20.68 1.36
N ASP A 469 64.55 21.59 1.01
CA ASP A 469 65.23 22.56 1.86
C ASP A 469 64.23 23.41 2.65
N THR A 470 64.39 23.44 3.97
CA THR A 470 64.19 24.67 4.76
C THR A 470 65.13 24.62 5.96
N THR A 471 66.19 25.43 5.88
CA THR A 471 67.12 25.74 6.97
C THR A 471 66.38 26.36 8.15
N VAL A 472 66.26 25.65 9.28
CA VAL A 472 65.89 26.23 10.57
C VAL A 472 67.18 26.53 11.36
N PRO A 473 67.39 27.76 11.86
CA PRO A 473 68.56 28.10 12.68
C PRO A 473 68.62 27.28 13.97
N ASN A 474 69.82 26.76 14.25
CA ASN A 474 70.10 25.84 15.35
C ASN A 474 70.39 26.64 16.64
N ASP A 475 69.35 27.26 17.22
CA ASP A 475 69.45 28.05 18.45
C ASP A 475 68.86 27.26 19.64
N PRO A 476 69.63 26.90 20.69
CA PRO A 476 69.15 26.04 21.79
C PRO A 476 67.91 26.59 22.53
N ASP A 477 67.71 27.91 22.55
CA ASP A 477 66.54 28.54 23.16
C ASP A 477 65.25 28.26 22.36
N SER A 478 65.34 28.11 21.02
CA SER A 478 64.20 27.77 20.16
C SER A 478 63.70 26.34 20.38
N LYS A 479 64.61 25.42 20.73
CA LYS A 479 64.29 24.02 20.97
C LYS A 479 63.58 23.82 22.31
N ASN A 480 63.92 24.64 23.31
CA ASN A 480 63.29 24.61 24.63
C ASN A 480 61.82 25.09 24.54
N VAL A 481 61.57 26.16 23.78
CA VAL A 481 60.20 26.66 23.49
C VAL A 481 59.35 25.62 22.75
N TYR A 482 59.93 24.85 21.83
CA TYR A 482 59.20 23.79 21.13
C TYR A 482 58.73 22.68 22.09
N TYR A 483 59.59 22.25 23.02
CA TYR A 483 59.21 21.22 23.98
C TYR A 483 58.22 21.72 25.02
N GLU A 484 58.33 22.97 25.47
CA GLU A 484 57.31 23.57 26.34
C GLU A 484 55.95 23.66 25.64
N ASN A 485 55.91 24.12 24.39
CA ASN A 485 54.67 24.16 23.60
C ASN A 485 54.07 22.76 23.40
N GLN A 486 54.91 21.74 23.17
CA GLN A 486 54.47 20.35 23.08
C GLN A 486 53.95 19.83 24.42
N LEU A 487 54.58 20.18 25.54
CA LEU A 487 54.12 19.82 26.88
C LEU A 487 52.76 20.44 27.17
N THR A 488 52.60 21.75 26.91
CA THR A 488 51.33 22.46 27.10
C THR A 488 50.23 21.87 26.22
N LYS A 489 50.55 21.49 24.98
CA LYS A 489 49.60 20.81 24.09
C LYS A 489 49.19 19.46 24.66
N LYS A 490 50.13 18.68 25.21
CA LYS A 490 49.83 17.39 25.84
C LYS A 490 49.04 17.53 27.13
N ASP A 491 49.32 18.55 27.94
CA ASP A 491 48.54 18.84 29.14
C ASP A 491 47.10 19.26 28.80
N PHE A 492 46.93 20.04 27.73
CA PHE A 492 45.61 20.36 27.19
C PHE A 492 44.88 19.10 26.70
N ASP A 493 45.54 18.25 25.92
CA ASP A 493 44.98 16.97 25.46
C ASP A 493 44.56 16.08 26.65
N ILE A 494 45.37 16.02 27.71
CA ILE A 494 45.06 15.26 28.93
C ILE A 494 43.84 15.83 29.67
N GLN A 495 43.73 17.16 29.79
CA GLN A 495 42.56 17.78 30.40
C GLN A 495 41.29 17.52 29.59
N GLU A 496 41.38 17.60 28.27
CA GLU A 496 40.26 17.31 27.37
C GLU A 496 39.82 15.85 27.47
N LEU A 497 40.77 14.91 27.50
CA LEU A 497 40.47 13.48 27.71
C LEU A 497 39.82 13.21 29.08
N ARG A 498 40.25 13.89 30.14
CA ARG A 498 39.62 13.77 31.47
C ARG A 498 38.19 14.30 31.48
N LYS A 499 37.94 15.40 30.78
CA LYS A 499 36.59 15.96 30.62
C LYS A 499 35.69 14.99 29.83
N GLN A 500 36.18 14.46 28.72
CA GLN A 500 35.44 13.46 27.93
C GLN A 500 35.14 12.20 28.74
N LEU A 501 36.08 11.74 29.58
CA LEU A 501 35.86 10.61 30.48
C LEU A 501 34.72 10.89 31.48
N MET A 502 34.74 12.07 32.11
CA MET A 502 33.67 12.48 33.03
C MET A 502 32.31 12.55 32.35
N ASP A 503 32.25 13.07 31.11
CA ASP A 503 31.02 13.13 30.32
C ASP A 503 30.52 11.73 29.94
N VAL A 504 31.42 10.76 29.71
CA VAL A 504 31.04 9.36 29.49
C VAL A 504 30.49 8.72 30.77
N GLU A 505 31.11 8.95 31.92
CA GLU A 505 30.65 8.41 33.21
C GLU A 505 29.27 8.95 33.64
N ILE A 506 29.00 10.23 33.39
CA ILE A 506 27.67 10.82 33.63
C ILE A 506 26.63 10.15 32.72
N ARG A 507 26.91 10.06 31.41
CA ARG A 507 26.01 9.42 30.44
C ARG A 507 25.76 7.94 30.75
N LEU A 508 26.76 7.23 31.28
CA LEU A 508 26.60 5.84 31.70
C LEU A 508 25.60 5.71 32.85
N ARG A 509 25.75 6.53 33.90
CA ARG A 509 24.82 6.55 35.04
C ARG A 509 23.40 6.93 34.63
N GLU A 510 23.25 7.91 33.75
CA GLU A 510 21.94 8.30 33.21
C GLU A 510 21.29 7.16 32.41
N ASN A 511 22.07 6.47 31.58
CA ASN A 511 21.58 5.32 30.80
C ASN A 511 21.14 4.16 31.70
N GLU A 512 21.93 3.83 32.73
CA GLU A 512 21.54 2.83 33.73
C GLU A 512 20.25 3.20 34.46
N SER A 513 20.11 4.47 34.86
CA SER A 513 18.89 4.99 35.49
C SER A 513 17.68 4.85 34.55
N VAL A 514 17.81 5.25 33.28
CA VAL A 514 16.73 5.16 32.28
C VAL A 514 16.37 3.70 32.01
N SER A 515 17.36 2.81 31.93
CA SER A 515 17.16 1.37 31.75
C SER A 515 16.34 0.76 32.90
N MET A 516 16.70 1.08 34.16
CA MET A 516 15.95 0.62 35.32
C MET A 516 14.51 1.15 35.35
N SER A 517 14.29 2.43 35.01
CA SER A 517 12.93 2.99 34.93
C SER A 517 12.07 2.27 33.88
N ARG A 518 12.62 1.97 32.70
CA ARG A 518 11.92 1.20 31.67
C ARG A 518 11.56 -0.21 32.12
N GLN A 519 12.46 -0.87 32.85
CA GLN A 519 12.19 -2.20 33.41
C GLN A 519 11.03 -2.14 34.43
N LEU A 520 11.04 -1.16 35.33
CA LEU A 520 9.94 -0.97 36.29
C LEU A 520 8.60 -0.71 35.60
N GLU A 521 8.56 0.14 34.58
CA GLU A 521 7.34 0.37 33.79
C GLU A 521 6.86 -0.88 33.05
N SER A 522 7.78 -1.70 32.55
CA SER A 522 7.44 -2.96 31.89
C SER A 522 6.82 -3.96 32.87
N VAL A 523 7.37 -4.07 34.08
CA VAL A 523 6.82 -4.92 35.15
C VAL A 523 5.42 -4.45 35.52
N ALA A 524 5.22 -3.14 35.75
CA ALA A 524 3.91 -2.58 36.08
C ALA A 524 2.85 -2.86 34.99
N ARG A 525 3.21 -2.71 33.71
CA ARG A 525 2.30 -3.05 32.59
C ARG A 525 1.95 -4.54 32.54
N ASN A 526 2.92 -5.41 32.82
CA ASN A 526 2.69 -6.85 32.85
C ASN A 526 1.76 -7.25 34.01
N GLU A 527 1.91 -6.63 35.18
CA GLU A 527 1.01 -6.83 36.32
C GLU A 527 -0.41 -6.36 35.99
N GLU A 528 -0.57 -5.19 35.38
CA GLU A 528 -1.89 -4.68 34.94
C GLU A 528 -2.56 -5.62 33.93
N MET A 529 -1.79 -6.14 32.96
CA MET A 529 -2.31 -7.07 31.97
C MET A 529 -2.73 -8.40 32.59
N THR A 530 -1.92 -8.92 33.52
CA THR A 530 -2.21 -10.15 34.28
C THR A 530 -3.51 -9.99 35.07
N GLU A 531 -3.74 -8.84 35.70
CA GLU A 531 -4.97 -8.56 36.42
C GLU A 531 -6.19 -8.46 35.49
N LYS A 532 -6.04 -7.85 34.31
CA LYS A 532 -7.12 -7.81 33.29
C LYS A 532 -7.49 -9.20 32.80
N VAL A 533 -6.50 -10.05 32.54
CA VAL A 533 -6.74 -11.46 32.16
C VAL A 533 -7.51 -12.16 33.27
N ARG A 534 -7.06 -12.05 34.52
CA ARG A 534 -7.74 -12.64 35.69
C ARG A 534 -9.20 -12.18 35.81
N VAL A 535 -9.48 -10.90 35.61
CA VAL A 535 -10.86 -10.35 35.63
C VAL A 535 -11.70 -10.90 34.48
N LEU A 536 -11.14 -11.00 33.28
CA LEU A 536 -11.84 -11.54 32.11
C LEU A 536 -12.13 -13.03 32.26
N GLU A 537 -11.19 -13.80 32.80
CA GLU A 537 -11.37 -15.21 33.14
C GLU A 537 -12.50 -15.38 34.18
N GLY A 538 -12.52 -14.55 35.22
CA GLY A 538 -13.61 -14.54 36.20
C GLY A 538 -14.98 -14.22 35.57
N LYS A 539 -15.05 -13.26 34.65
CA LYS A 539 -16.28 -12.95 33.91
C LYS A 539 -16.71 -14.09 32.98
N LEU A 540 -15.77 -14.70 32.27
CA LEU A 540 -16.03 -15.85 31.41
C LEU A 540 -16.55 -17.03 32.22
N GLN A 541 -15.96 -17.28 33.39
CA GLN A 541 -16.42 -18.32 34.31
C GLN A 541 -17.88 -18.06 34.76
N MET A 542 -18.24 -16.83 35.09
CA MET A 542 -19.64 -16.49 35.42
C MET A 542 -20.59 -16.69 34.23
N LEU A 543 -20.21 -16.25 33.03
CA LEU A 543 -21.02 -16.41 31.82
C LEU A 543 -21.13 -17.88 31.36
N SER A 544 -20.13 -18.70 31.69
CA SER A 544 -20.13 -20.14 31.41
C SER A 544 -20.95 -20.95 32.40
N SER A 545 -21.45 -20.33 33.49
CA SER A 545 -22.36 -21.02 34.40
C SER A 545 -23.70 -21.26 33.70
N THR A 546 -23.92 -22.50 33.25
CA THR A 546 -25.08 -22.98 32.48
C THR A 546 -26.42 -22.93 33.23
N ASN A 547 -26.46 -22.37 34.44
CA ASN A 547 -27.60 -22.41 35.33
C ASN A 547 -28.86 -21.75 34.74
N GLU A 548 -28.73 -20.67 33.98
CA GLU A 548 -29.89 -19.98 33.37
C GLU A 548 -30.44 -20.74 32.15
N ILE A 549 -29.57 -21.32 31.32
CA ILE A 549 -29.99 -22.12 30.17
C ILE A 549 -30.63 -23.42 30.63
N ASP A 550 -30.10 -24.07 31.67
CA ASP A 550 -30.67 -25.30 32.22
C ASP A 550 -32.01 -25.04 32.93
N TYR A 551 -32.15 -23.90 33.61
CA TYR A 551 -33.43 -23.47 34.20
C TYR A 551 -34.50 -23.21 33.13
N LEU A 552 -34.17 -22.45 32.08
CA LEU A 552 -35.09 -22.19 30.96
C LEU A 552 -35.41 -23.47 30.18
N ARG A 553 -34.44 -24.38 30.00
CA ARG A 553 -34.66 -25.70 29.42
C ARG A 553 -35.68 -26.50 30.23
N ASN A 554 -35.60 -26.46 31.57
CA ASN A 554 -36.54 -27.17 32.43
C ASN A 554 -37.96 -26.61 32.35
N ILE A 555 -38.12 -25.28 32.35
CA ILE A 555 -39.43 -24.63 32.17
C ILE A 555 -40.01 -24.98 30.80
N PHE A 556 -39.20 -24.91 29.75
CA PHE A 556 -39.64 -25.20 28.39
C PHE A 556 -40.07 -26.68 28.23
N THR A 557 -39.31 -27.62 28.79
CA THR A 557 -39.69 -29.04 28.78
C THR A 557 -41.00 -29.27 29.54
N GLN A 558 -41.23 -28.61 30.69
CA GLN A 558 -42.51 -28.69 31.39
C GLN A 558 -43.66 -28.12 30.55
N PHE A 559 -43.45 -26.99 29.87
CA PHE A 559 -44.42 -26.39 28.97
C PHE A 559 -44.83 -27.32 27.81
N LEU A 560 -43.86 -28.02 27.20
CA LEU A 560 -44.13 -29.02 26.17
C LEU A 560 -45.06 -30.16 26.64
N HIS A 561 -44.96 -30.54 27.91
CA HIS A 561 -45.80 -31.58 28.49
C HIS A 561 -47.18 -31.07 28.88
N SER A 562 -47.30 -29.84 29.37
CA SER A 562 -48.58 -29.24 29.80
C SER A 562 -49.43 -28.69 28.66
N MET A 563 -48.84 -28.37 27.50
CA MET A 563 -49.58 -27.82 26.37
C MET A 563 -50.37 -28.90 25.60
N GLY A 564 -51.54 -28.51 25.06
CA GLY A 564 -52.36 -29.33 24.16
C GLY A 564 -51.73 -29.50 22.76
N SER A 565 -52.48 -30.04 21.80
CA SER A 565 -51.97 -30.26 20.43
C SER A 565 -51.56 -28.93 19.78
N PRO A 566 -50.27 -28.74 19.42
CA PRO A 566 -49.80 -27.49 18.86
C PRO A 566 -50.20 -27.35 17.39
N THR A 567 -50.63 -26.14 17.00
CA THR A 567 -50.91 -25.80 15.60
C THR A 567 -49.65 -25.89 14.73
N PRO A 568 -49.77 -26.11 13.41
CA PRO A 568 -48.61 -26.25 12.51
C PRO A 568 -47.61 -25.09 12.57
N ALA A 569 -48.10 -23.86 12.73
CA ALA A 569 -47.27 -22.67 12.90
C ALA A 569 -46.56 -22.60 14.27
N SER A 570 -47.18 -23.15 15.32
CA SER A 570 -46.55 -23.24 16.64
C SER A 570 -45.50 -24.36 16.72
N LYS A 571 -45.64 -25.45 15.94
CA LYS A 571 -44.66 -26.55 15.91
C LYS A 571 -43.27 -26.09 15.45
N SER A 572 -43.18 -25.22 14.44
CA SER A 572 -41.89 -24.68 13.97
C SER A 572 -41.23 -23.78 15.02
N ILE A 573 -42.01 -22.96 15.71
CA ILE A 573 -41.54 -22.06 16.78
C ILE A 573 -41.03 -22.88 17.98
N LEU A 574 -41.77 -23.91 18.41
CA LEU A 574 -41.35 -24.79 19.50
C LEU A 574 -40.07 -25.56 19.17
N LYS A 575 -39.89 -26.00 17.91
CA LYS A 575 -38.63 -26.63 17.48
C LYS A 575 -37.44 -25.66 17.53
N ALA A 576 -37.65 -24.42 17.12
CA ALA A 576 -36.61 -23.38 17.20
C ALA A 576 -36.25 -23.07 18.66
N MET A 577 -37.24 -22.89 19.54
CA MET A 577 -37.03 -22.65 20.97
C MET A 577 -36.31 -23.84 21.64
N GLY A 578 -36.69 -25.08 21.30
CA GLY A 578 -36.03 -26.29 21.80
C GLY A 578 -34.57 -26.42 21.34
N SER A 579 -34.26 -26.00 20.11
CA SER A 579 -32.88 -25.98 19.60
C SER A 579 -32.00 -24.96 20.32
N VAL A 580 -32.50 -23.73 20.54
CA VAL A 580 -31.79 -22.68 21.29
C VAL A 580 -31.51 -23.11 22.74
N LEU A 581 -32.48 -23.77 23.37
CA LEU A 581 -32.35 -24.28 24.74
C LEU A 581 -31.58 -25.60 24.84
N LYS A 582 -31.11 -26.17 23.72
CA LYS A 582 -30.43 -27.48 23.64
C LYS A 582 -31.24 -28.59 24.31
N VAL A 583 -32.54 -28.62 24.08
CA VAL A 583 -33.45 -29.64 24.60
C VAL A 583 -33.12 -30.99 23.94
N PRO A 584 -33.05 -32.10 24.68
CA PRO A 584 -32.77 -33.42 24.11
C PRO A 584 -33.78 -33.79 23.02
N MET A 585 -33.30 -34.46 21.95
CA MET A 585 -34.14 -34.89 20.83
C MET A 585 -35.29 -35.81 21.25
N ALA A 586 -35.16 -36.52 22.36
CA ALA A 586 -36.24 -37.34 22.94
C ALA A 586 -37.45 -36.49 23.35
N GLU A 587 -37.19 -35.34 23.98
CA GLU A 587 -38.22 -34.39 24.43
C GLU A 587 -38.79 -33.58 23.25
N MET A 588 -37.94 -33.24 22.27
CA MET A 588 -38.39 -32.57 21.06
C MET A 588 -39.38 -33.40 20.22
N LYS A 589 -39.35 -34.74 20.32
CA LYS A 589 -40.31 -35.62 19.63
C LYS A 589 -41.74 -35.49 20.16
N VAL A 590 -41.94 -34.92 21.35
CA VAL A 590 -43.29 -34.67 21.90
C VAL A 590 -44.07 -33.67 21.04
N ILE A 591 -43.38 -32.71 20.40
CA ILE A 591 -43.97 -31.70 19.51
C ILE A 591 -44.57 -32.33 18.25
N ASP A 592 -43.99 -33.44 17.78
CA ASP A 592 -44.45 -34.14 16.57
C ASP A 592 -45.53 -35.18 16.86
N LYS A 593 -45.54 -35.75 18.07
CA LYS A 593 -46.50 -36.79 18.50
C LYS A 593 -47.85 -36.23 18.98
N LYS A 594 -47.87 -35.02 19.53
CA LYS A 594 -49.10 -34.28 19.87
C LYS A 594 -49.61 -33.50 18.66
#